data_AF-A0A9P0W025-F1
#
_entry.id   AF-A0A9P0W025-F1
#
_cell.length_a   1.000
_cell.length_b   1.000
_cell.length_c   1.000
_cell.angle_alpha   90.00
_cell.angle_beta   90.00
_cell.angle_gamma   90.00
#
_symmetry.space_group_name_H-M   'P 1'
#
loop_
_entity.id
_entity.type
_entity.pdbx_description
1 polymer ?
#
loop_
_entity_poly.entity_id
_entity_poly.type
_entity_poly.pdbx_seq_one_letter_code
_entity_poly.pdbx_strand_id
1 'polypeptide(L)'
;MGVYIPPPSDGSNSGSGSGSGSSGSSGSGSSGGGGGTIITIPDPSSFFPQNPSLGLKLFGPLVPAADNTGALYFLTALQITIGCVGFSRARQLRKSRLLSLGIPNTFQRKLTKYSCVLGGSYLIFQSGLEITRFIVPYDPWLEEAKYYRKVATKNGDVPSWWFGATGYYKPMSFKEWNEKVERWIVNSINMEENASKRSQQPAVIGATPVTAPGVSSTAKLIANLAQKGRYKEIYEQLKDTNVKSRDSLLAGELANVNELNKAERIDLILEGKGDVHYSEGYTKPPIILGNHGLESDEEFEVAWLNFEPWEELKLETGYDIRLIPLWRNTRQEVAEQNEWEENISAESGA
;
A
#
# COMPACT_ATOMS: atom_id res chain seq x y z
N MET A 1 -13.53 -19.52 37.27
CA MET A 1 -14.89 -20.09 37.18
C MET A 1 -15.64 -19.34 36.09
N GLY A 2 -15.51 -19.79 34.84
CA GLY A 2 -16.19 -19.16 33.70
C GLY A 2 -17.66 -19.59 33.65
N VAL A 3 -18.57 -18.63 33.63
CA VAL A 3 -20.02 -18.86 33.52
C VAL A 3 -20.37 -19.03 32.05
N TYR A 4 -20.91 -20.20 31.71
CA TYR A 4 -21.43 -20.54 30.39
C TYR A 4 -22.85 -19.98 30.23
N ILE A 5 -23.10 -19.24 29.15
CA ILE A 5 -24.44 -18.76 28.77
C ILE A 5 -24.79 -19.43 27.42
N PRO A 6 -25.82 -20.29 27.37
CA PRO A 6 -26.26 -20.91 26.12
C PRO A 6 -27.10 -19.94 25.26
N PRO A 7 -27.11 -20.13 23.93
CA PRO A 7 -27.95 -19.32 23.02
C PRO A 7 -29.44 -19.70 23.14
N PRO A 8 -30.37 -18.75 22.96
CA PRO A 8 -31.80 -19.06 22.95
C PRO A 8 -32.22 -19.80 21.68
N SER A 9 -33.02 -20.84 21.87
CA SER A 9 -33.62 -21.69 20.83
C SER A 9 -34.87 -21.07 20.18
N ASP A 10 -35.10 -21.49 18.94
CA ASP A 10 -36.08 -21.04 17.94
C ASP A 10 -37.57 -20.96 18.35
N GLY A 11 -38.34 -20.13 17.62
CA GLY A 11 -39.70 -20.54 17.24
C GLY A 11 -40.79 -19.48 17.06
N SER A 12 -41.15 -19.26 15.79
CA SER A 12 -42.51 -19.02 15.25
C SER A 12 -43.18 -17.63 15.25
N ASN A 13 -43.12 -16.99 14.08
CA ASN A 13 -44.23 -16.75 13.13
C ASN A 13 -45.49 -15.96 13.57
N SER A 14 -45.72 -14.78 12.96
CA SER A 14 -47.01 -14.36 12.38
C SER A 14 -46.93 -13.02 11.65
N GLY A 15 -47.46 -12.92 10.42
CA GLY A 15 -47.92 -11.62 9.87
C GLY A 15 -47.66 -11.39 8.38
N SER A 16 -48.62 -11.82 7.56
CA SER A 16 -48.80 -11.60 6.12
C SER A 16 -48.89 -10.13 5.67
N GLY A 17 -48.41 -9.82 4.45
CA GLY A 17 -48.67 -8.56 3.74
C GLY A 17 -48.16 -8.57 2.29
N SER A 18 -49.08 -8.84 1.37
CA SER A 18 -49.00 -9.03 -0.10
C SER A 18 -48.71 -7.79 -0.97
N GLY A 19 -48.15 -8.02 -2.18
CA GLY A 19 -48.32 -7.19 -3.40
C GLY A 19 -47.01 -6.69 -4.06
N SER A 20 -46.36 -7.42 -4.97
CA SER A 20 -46.59 -7.53 -6.44
C SER A 20 -45.90 -6.46 -7.30
N GLY A 21 -44.97 -6.91 -8.16
CA GLY A 21 -44.31 -6.09 -9.19
C GLY A 21 -43.23 -6.87 -9.97
N SER A 22 -43.63 -7.96 -10.62
CA SER A 22 -42.81 -8.87 -11.44
C SER A 22 -42.43 -8.29 -12.81
N SER A 23 -41.23 -8.62 -13.29
CA SER A 23 -41.02 -9.08 -14.67
C SER A 23 -39.84 -10.07 -14.73
N GLY A 24 -40.17 -11.36 -14.68
CA GLY A 24 -39.37 -12.42 -15.32
C GLY A 24 -39.66 -12.42 -16.83
N SER A 25 -39.15 -13.28 -17.68
CA SER A 25 -38.28 -14.45 -17.55
C SER A 25 -38.24 -15.07 -18.95
N SER A 26 -37.13 -15.72 -19.33
CA SER A 26 -37.15 -16.94 -20.14
C SER A 26 -35.86 -17.69 -19.83
N GLY A 27 -35.81 -18.94 -19.38
CA GLY A 27 -36.80 -20.00 -19.37
C GLY A 27 -36.39 -21.09 -20.35
N SER A 28 -35.61 -22.07 -19.91
CA SER A 28 -35.69 -23.44 -20.43
C SER A 28 -35.21 -24.41 -19.35
N GLY A 29 -36.04 -25.43 -19.09
CA GLY A 29 -36.00 -26.21 -17.87
C GLY A 29 -35.58 -27.67 -18.04
N SER A 30 -35.28 -28.24 -16.88
CA SER A 30 -35.56 -29.60 -16.38
C SER A 30 -35.28 -30.84 -17.24
N SER A 31 -34.32 -31.64 -16.79
CA SER A 31 -34.46 -33.10 -16.57
C SER A 31 -33.28 -33.52 -15.69
N GLY A 32 -33.47 -34.12 -14.52
CA GLY A 32 -33.74 -35.55 -14.39
C GLY A 32 -32.45 -36.26 -13.99
N GLY A 33 -32.45 -36.92 -12.83
CA GLY A 33 -31.26 -37.44 -12.15
C GLY A 33 -30.35 -38.35 -12.99
N GLY A 34 -29.06 -38.28 -12.67
CA GLY A 34 -28.02 -39.16 -13.18
C GLY A 34 -26.67 -38.56 -12.81
N GLY A 35 -25.89 -39.25 -11.96
CA GLY A 35 -24.59 -38.81 -11.49
C GLY A 35 -23.60 -38.58 -12.64
N GLY A 36 -23.56 -37.35 -13.14
CA GLY A 36 -22.46 -36.84 -13.93
C GLY A 36 -21.75 -35.81 -13.07
N THR A 37 -20.56 -36.13 -12.58
CA THR A 37 -19.61 -35.13 -12.09
C THR A 37 -19.40 -34.11 -13.21
N ILE A 38 -20.11 -32.98 -13.14
CA ILE A 38 -19.75 -31.79 -13.90
C ILE A 38 -18.41 -31.37 -13.32
N ILE A 39 -17.34 -31.73 -14.02
CA ILE A 39 -16.02 -31.17 -13.81
C ILE A 39 -16.12 -29.74 -14.34
N THR A 40 -16.55 -28.81 -13.49
CA THR A 40 -16.30 -27.38 -13.73
C THR A 40 -14.79 -27.22 -13.76
N ILE A 41 -14.23 -27.13 -14.96
CA ILE A 41 -12.83 -26.79 -15.16
C ILE A 41 -12.67 -25.36 -14.61
N PRO A 42 -11.98 -25.16 -13.48
CA PRO A 42 -11.73 -23.81 -12.98
C PRO A 42 -10.98 -23.03 -14.06
N ASP A 43 -11.40 -21.77 -14.27
CA ASP A 43 -10.70 -20.88 -15.19
C ASP A 43 -9.21 -20.84 -14.84
N PRO A 44 -8.27 -20.99 -15.79
CA PRO A 44 -6.85 -21.04 -15.48
C PRO A 44 -6.35 -19.76 -14.78
N SER A 45 -7.07 -18.64 -14.92
CA SER A 45 -6.82 -17.38 -14.22
C SER A 45 -7.21 -17.40 -12.74
N SER A 46 -8.02 -18.35 -12.27
CA SER A 46 -8.33 -18.50 -10.84
C SER A 46 -7.18 -19.14 -10.06
N PHE A 47 -6.26 -19.86 -10.72
CA PHE A 47 -5.09 -20.45 -10.06
C PHE A 47 -4.02 -19.42 -9.72
N PHE A 48 -3.94 -18.33 -10.52
CA PHE A 48 -2.99 -17.25 -10.33
C PHE A 48 -3.70 -15.91 -10.50
N PRO A 49 -4.47 -15.46 -9.48
CA PRO A 49 -5.05 -14.13 -9.50
C PRO A 49 -3.93 -13.09 -9.61
N GLN A 50 -3.94 -12.29 -10.66
CA GLN A 50 -2.91 -11.30 -10.94
C GLN A 50 -3.54 -9.98 -11.37
N ASN A 51 -2.91 -8.88 -10.95
CA ASN A 51 -3.28 -7.56 -11.44
C ASN A 51 -2.96 -7.45 -12.93
N PRO A 52 -3.71 -6.61 -13.67
CA PRO A 52 -3.31 -6.29 -15.02
C PRO A 52 -1.93 -5.60 -15.00
N SER A 53 -0.94 -6.15 -15.71
CA SER A 53 0.36 -5.47 -15.86
C SER A 53 0.23 -4.30 -16.84
N LEU A 54 0.93 -3.19 -16.56
CA LEU A 54 0.96 -2.04 -17.47
C LEU A 54 1.76 -2.33 -18.75
N GLY A 55 2.83 -3.12 -18.64
CA GLY A 55 3.74 -3.44 -19.74
C GLY A 55 4.16 -4.90 -19.84
N LEU A 56 4.00 -5.72 -18.81
CA LEU A 56 4.43 -7.13 -18.85
C LEU A 56 3.43 -8.09 -19.52
N LYS A 57 2.55 -7.58 -20.41
CA LYS A 57 1.48 -8.37 -21.06
C LYS A 57 1.99 -9.57 -21.84
N LEU A 58 3.24 -9.53 -22.34
CA LEU A 58 3.83 -10.67 -23.04
C LEU A 58 4.05 -11.87 -22.11
N PHE A 59 4.35 -11.62 -20.83
CA PHE A 59 4.67 -12.65 -19.85
C PHE A 59 3.42 -13.17 -19.13
N GLY A 60 2.27 -12.51 -19.26
CA GLY A 60 0.96 -12.99 -18.81
C GLY A 60 1.00 -13.63 -17.42
N PRO A 61 0.79 -14.95 -17.29
CA PRO A 61 0.76 -15.64 -15.99
C PRO A 61 2.13 -15.73 -15.28
N LEU A 62 3.24 -15.49 -15.97
CA LEU A 62 4.59 -15.55 -15.39
C LEU A 62 5.00 -14.24 -14.71
N VAL A 63 4.14 -13.23 -14.72
CA VAL A 63 4.40 -11.95 -14.07
C VAL A 63 4.48 -12.16 -12.56
N PRO A 64 5.58 -11.73 -11.90
CA PRO A 64 5.71 -11.85 -10.46
C PRO A 64 4.71 -10.93 -9.75
N ALA A 65 4.43 -11.25 -8.49
CA ALA A 65 3.59 -10.44 -7.62
C ALA A 65 4.14 -9.02 -7.48
N ALA A 66 3.23 -8.05 -7.34
CA ALA A 66 3.57 -6.63 -7.32
C ALA A 66 4.55 -6.25 -6.20
N ASP A 67 4.50 -6.97 -5.08
CA ASP A 67 5.35 -6.82 -3.90
C ASP A 67 6.79 -7.29 -4.07
N ASN A 68 7.08 -8.13 -5.07
CA ASN A 68 8.44 -8.54 -5.40
C ASN A 68 9.05 -7.61 -6.45
N THR A 69 9.52 -6.45 -5.99
CA THR A 69 10.16 -5.43 -6.83
C THR A 69 11.39 -5.97 -7.55
N GLY A 70 12.19 -6.84 -6.90
CA GLY A 70 13.38 -7.44 -7.51
C GLY A 70 13.06 -8.31 -8.72
N ALA A 71 12.05 -9.18 -8.62
CA ALA A 71 11.61 -10.02 -9.74
C ALA A 71 11.00 -9.18 -10.87
N LEU A 72 10.24 -8.14 -10.54
CA LEU A 72 9.69 -7.20 -11.51
C LEU A 72 10.80 -6.43 -12.27
N TYR A 73 11.83 -5.94 -11.58
CA TYR A 73 12.99 -5.32 -12.22
C TYR A 73 13.72 -6.28 -13.13
N PHE A 74 13.94 -7.52 -12.66
CA PHE A 74 14.57 -8.56 -13.47
C PHE A 74 13.80 -8.83 -14.76
N LEU A 75 12.48 -9.00 -14.67
CA LEU A 75 11.65 -9.33 -15.83
C LEU A 75 11.51 -8.15 -16.80
N THR A 76 11.46 -6.92 -16.27
CA THR A 76 11.52 -5.69 -17.07
C THR A 76 12.87 -5.58 -17.79
N ALA A 77 13.98 -5.85 -17.09
CA ALA A 77 15.32 -5.85 -17.69
C ALA A 77 15.45 -6.93 -18.76
N LEU A 78 14.94 -8.14 -18.51
CA LEU A 78 14.91 -9.22 -19.49
C LEU A 78 14.15 -8.82 -20.76
N GLN A 79 13.00 -8.16 -20.61
CA GLN A 79 12.21 -7.66 -21.73
C GLN A 79 12.97 -6.62 -22.56
N ILE A 80 13.69 -5.70 -21.91
CA ILE A 80 14.57 -4.72 -22.57
C ILE A 80 15.72 -5.44 -23.29
N THR A 81 16.36 -6.42 -22.65
CA THR A 81 17.45 -7.20 -23.25
C THR A 81 16.97 -7.93 -24.50
N ILE A 82 15.81 -8.60 -24.46
CA ILE A 82 15.23 -9.28 -25.62
C ILE A 82 14.94 -8.25 -26.73
N GLY A 83 14.39 -7.08 -26.40
CA GLY A 83 14.15 -6.00 -27.36
C GLY A 83 15.45 -5.51 -28.02
N CYS A 84 16.49 -5.27 -27.24
CA CYS A 84 17.83 -4.87 -27.71
C CYS A 84 18.49 -5.94 -28.59
N VAL A 85 18.37 -7.23 -28.22
CA VAL A 85 18.84 -8.36 -29.04
C VAL A 85 18.09 -8.41 -30.37
N GLY A 86 16.77 -8.17 -30.36
CA GLY A 86 15.94 -8.02 -31.57
C GLY A 86 16.48 -6.93 -32.50
N PHE A 87 16.79 -5.75 -31.97
CA PHE A 87 17.41 -4.68 -32.75
C PHE A 87 18.82 -5.03 -33.26
N SER A 88 19.63 -5.73 -32.46
CA SER A 88 20.96 -6.19 -32.87
C SER A 88 20.86 -7.18 -34.05
N ARG A 89 19.95 -8.16 -33.96
CA ARG A 89 19.62 -9.10 -35.05
C ARG A 89 19.11 -8.37 -36.30
N ALA A 90 18.22 -7.39 -36.14
CA ALA A 90 17.73 -6.58 -37.26
C ALA A 90 18.83 -5.75 -37.93
N ARG A 91 19.82 -5.26 -37.17
CA ARG A 91 21.01 -4.58 -37.70
C ARG A 91 21.93 -5.53 -38.45
N GLN A 92 22.10 -6.77 -37.98
CA GLN A 92 22.87 -7.80 -38.70
C GLN A 92 22.22 -8.17 -40.03
N LEU A 93 20.88 -8.17 -40.10
CA LEU A 93 20.10 -8.42 -41.33
C LEU A 93 20.05 -7.20 -42.29
N ARG A 94 20.86 -6.15 -42.09
CA ARG A 94 20.93 -5.02 -43.03
C ARG A 94 21.52 -5.47 -44.37
N LYS A 95 20.88 -5.01 -45.45
CA LYS A 95 21.24 -5.31 -46.84
C LYS A 95 22.73 -5.06 -47.13
N SER A 96 23.33 -4.02 -46.56
CA SER A 96 24.74 -3.68 -46.75
C SER A 96 25.72 -4.75 -46.24
N ARG A 97 25.46 -5.37 -45.09
CA ARG A 97 26.29 -6.46 -44.54
C ARG A 97 26.05 -7.81 -45.23
N LEU A 98 24.83 -8.02 -45.73
CA LEU A 98 24.51 -9.27 -46.44
C LEU A 98 25.07 -9.28 -47.86
N LEU A 99 25.06 -8.13 -48.54
CA LEU A 99 25.68 -7.96 -49.84
C LEU A 99 27.20 -8.14 -49.78
N SER A 100 27.87 -7.66 -48.72
CA SER A 100 29.31 -7.89 -48.54
C SER A 100 29.67 -9.36 -48.29
N LEU A 101 28.70 -10.20 -47.93
CA LEU A 101 28.88 -11.64 -47.70
C LEU A 101 28.35 -12.51 -48.85
N GLY A 102 27.88 -11.90 -49.95
CA GLY A 102 27.35 -12.62 -51.11
C GLY A 102 26.02 -13.34 -50.85
N ILE A 103 25.30 -13.00 -49.77
CA ILE A 103 24.09 -13.73 -49.37
C ILE A 103 22.85 -13.10 -50.02
N PRO A 104 21.97 -13.88 -50.67
CA PRO A 104 20.78 -13.36 -51.34
C PRO A 104 19.72 -12.83 -50.36
N ASN A 105 19.02 -11.76 -50.77
CA ASN A 105 18.00 -11.10 -49.96
C ASN A 105 16.61 -11.72 -50.19
N THR A 106 16.33 -12.85 -49.53
CA THR A 106 15.03 -13.54 -49.58
C THR A 106 13.91 -12.79 -48.82
N PHE A 107 12.65 -12.97 -49.23
CA PHE A 107 11.48 -12.39 -48.54
C PHE A 107 11.41 -12.77 -47.05
N GLN A 108 11.71 -14.04 -46.70
CA GLN A 108 11.75 -14.51 -45.32
C GLN A 108 12.65 -13.64 -44.43
N ARG A 109 13.85 -13.27 -44.89
CA ARG A 109 14.78 -12.40 -44.14
C ARG A 109 14.26 -10.98 -43.98
N LYS A 110 13.54 -10.44 -44.97
CA LYS A 110 12.88 -9.14 -44.84
C LYS A 110 11.81 -9.23 -43.75
N LEU A 111 10.97 -10.27 -43.78
CA LEU A 111 9.95 -10.51 -42.76
C LEU A 111 10.57 -10.67 -41.36
N THR A 112 11.63 -11.47 -41.20
CA THR A 112 12.36 -11.63 -39.93
C THR A 112 12.96 -10.31 -39.45
N LYS A 113 13.51 -9.50 -40.35
CA LYS A 113 14.02 -8.17 -39.98
C LYS A 113 12.90 -7.28 -39.45
N TYR A 114 11.76 -7.21 -40.15
CA TYR A 114 10.64 -6.38 -39.72
C TYR A 114 10.01 -6.91 -38.42
N SER A 115 9.88 -8.22 -38.25
CA SER A 115 9.37 -8.80 -37.00
C SER A 115 10.31 -8.52 -35.83
N CYS A 116 11.63 -8.60 -36.01
CA CYS A 116 12.60 -8.23 -34.98
C CYS A 116 12.54 -6.73 -34.62
N VAL A 117 12.34 -5.84 -35.60
CA VAL A 117 12.20 -4.41 -35.34
C VAL A 117 10.89 -4.10 -34.62
N LEU A 118 9.76 -4.57 -35.14
CA LEU A 118 8.45 -4.31 -34.55
C LEU A 118 8.32 -4.95 -33.17
N GLY A 119 8.72 -6.22 -33.03
CA GLY A 119 8.73 -6.92 -31.75
C GLY A 119 9.69 -6.27 -30.75
N GLY A 120 10.89 -5.87 -31.18
CA GLY A 120 11.83 -5.15 -30.32
C GLY A 120 11.30 -3.79 -29.86
N SER A 121 10.70 -3.01 -30.77
CA SER A 121 10.06 -1.73 -30.45
C SER A 121 8.92 -1.89 -29.47
N TYR A 122 8.05 -2.89 -29.70
CA TYR A 122 6.94 -3.20 -28.81
C TYR A 122 7.43 -3.56 -27.40
N LEU A 123 8.45 -4.42 -27.29
CA LEU A 123 8.97 -4.83 -25.99
C LEU A 123 9.58 -3.68 -25.21
N ILE A 124 10.39 -2.84 -25.85
CA ILE A 124 10.98 -1.66 -25.19
C ILE A 124 9.91 -0.66 -24.76
N PHE A 125 8.92 -0.40 -25.62
CA PHE A 125 7.82 0.50 -25.29
C PHE A 125 7.04 0.01 -24.06
N GLN A 126 6.71 -1.28 -24.05
CA GLN A 126 6.04 -1.91 -22.92
C GLN A 126 6.89 -1.89 -21.63
N SER A 127 8.20 -2.12 -21.73
CA SER A 127 9.10 -1.96 -20.58
C SER A 127 9.12 -0.52 -20.06
N GLY A 128 8.99 0.47 -20.95
CA GLY A 128 8.86 1.88 -20.57
C GLY A 128 7.64 2.16 -19.70
N LEU A 129 6.49 1.53 -20.00
CA LEU A 129 5.28 1.67 -19.19
C LEU A 129 5.47 1.10 -17.77
N GLU A 130 6.16 -0.03 -17.61
CA GLU A 130 6.50 -0.53 -16.27
C GLU A 130 7.49 0.37 -15.52
N ILE A 131 8.45 0.97 -16.23
CA ILE A 131 9.34 1.96 -15.60
C ILE A 131 8.55 3.16 -15.11
N THR A 132 7.56 3.65 -15.86
CA THR A 132 6.71 4.75 -15.39
C THR A 132 5.95 4.41 -14.12
N ARG A 133 5.51 3.16 -13.96
CA ARG A 133 4.90 2.67 -12.72
C ARG A 133 5.88 2.75 -11.54
N PHE A 134 7.14 2.34 -11.72
CA PHE A 134 8.15 2.43 -10.65
C PHE A 134 8.54 3.85 -10.25
N ILE A 135 8.30 4.84 -11.12
CA ILE A 135 8.57 6.25 -10.82
C ILE A 135 7.46 6.84 -9.94
N VAL A 136 6.25 6.27 -9.96
CA VAL A 136 5.15 6.75 -9.10
C VAL A 136 5.48 6.40 -7.64
N PRO A 137 5.46 7.39 -6.71
CA PRO A 137 5.80 7.14 -5.30
C PRO A 137 4.81 6.20 -4.59
N TYR A 138 3.60 6.09 -5.13
CA TYR A 138 2.51 5.30 -4.61
C TYR A 138 2.03 4.29 -5.65
N ASP A 139 2.15 3.00 -5.33
CA ASP A 139 1.61 1.91 -6.15
C ASP A 139 0.58 1.09 -5.35
N PRO A 140 -0.73 1.30 -5.59
CA PRO A 140 -1.79 0.55 -4.91
C PRO A 140 -1.64 -0.98 -5.02
N TRP A 141 -1.14 -1.47 -6.16
CA TRP A 141 -0.94 -2.91 -6.37
C TRP A 141 0.15 -3.48 -5.49
N LEU A 142 1.19 -2.69 -5.21
CA LEU A 142 2.28 -3.07 -4.30
C LEU A 142 1.76 -3.25 -2.87
N GLU A 143 0.95 -2.30 -2.40
CA GLU A 143 0.40 -2.34 -1.04
C GLU A 143 -0.57 -3.50 -0.85
N GLU A 144 -1.44 -3.73 -1.83
CA GLU A 144 -2.40 -4.82 -1.79
C GLU A 144 -1.71 -6.18 -1.78
N ALA A 145 -0.69 -6.39 -2.62
CA ALA A 145 0.08 -7.63 -2.64
C ALA A 145 0.78 -7.88 -1.30
N LYS A 146 1.37 -6.84 -0.67
CA LYS A 146 1.96 -6.94 0.67
C LYS A 146 0.92 -7.27 1.73
N TYR A 147 -0.25 -6.65 1.68
CA TYR A 147 -1.35 -6.90 2.61
C TYR A 147 -1.78 -8.36 2.55
N TYR A 148 -2.09 -8.89 1.36
CA TYR A 148 -2.50 -10.29 1.23
C TYR A 148 -1.38 -11.27 1.56
N ARG A 149 -0.11 -10.89 1.36
CA ARG A 149 1.03 -11.69 1.84
C ARG A 149 1.03 -11.80 3.36
N LYS A 150 0.83 -10.69 4.09
CA LYS A 150 0.67 -10.71 5.55
C LYS A 150 -0.52 -11.56 5.97
N VAL A 151 -1.68 -11.42 5.30
CA VAL A 151 -2.89 -12.21 5.61
C VAL A 151 -2.65 -13.70 5.41
N ALA A 152 -1.99 -14.11 4.33
CA ALA A 152 -1.65 -15.51 4.11
C ALA A 152 -0.75 -16.07 5.23
N THR A 153 0.29 -15.32 5.62
CA THR A 153 1.17 -15.72 6.73
C THR A 153 0.40 -15.82 8.06
N LYS A 154 -0.53 -14.89 8.33
CA LYS A 154 -1.40 -14.94 9.53
C LYS A 154 -2.30 -16.18 9.55
N ASN A 155 -2.73 -16.64 8.39
CA ASN A 155 -3.56 -17.85 8.25
C ASN A 155 -2.72 -19.15 8.22
N GLY A 156 -1.40 -19.07 8.40
CA GLY A 156 -0.50 -20.23 8.43
C GLY A 156 -0.03 -20.69 7.04
N ASP A 157 -0.36 -19.96 5.98
CA ASP A 157 0.11 -20.27 4.62
C ASP A 157 1.45 -19.62 4.32
N VAL A 158 2.29 -20.32 3.55
CA VAL A 158 3.61 -19.82 3.12
C VAL A 158 3.49 -19.23 1.71
N PRO A 159 3.39 -17.89 1.57
CA PRO A 159 3.24 -17.26 0.26
C PRO A 159 4.48 -17.50 -0.60
N SER A 160 4.26 -17.75 -1.89
CA SER A 160 5.37 -17.97 -2.81
C SER A 160 6.20 -16.70 -2.99
N TRP A 161 7.52 -16.86 -3.13
CA TRP A 161 8.39 -15.71 -3.35
C TRP A 161 8.09 -14.98 -4.67
N TRP A 162 7.73 -15.73 -5.73
CA TRP A 162 7.47 -15.18 -7.06
C TRP A 162 6.03 -14.69 -7.23
N PHE A 163 5.02 -15.50 -6.89
CA PHE A 163 3.60 -15.19 -7.12
C PHE A 163 2.88 -14.65 -5.88
N GLY A 164 3.55 -14.54 -4.74
CA GLY A 164 2.93 -14.07 -3.50
C GLY A 164 1.87 -15.03 -2.97
N ALA A 165 0.84 -14.46 -2.35
CA ALA A 165 -0.26 -15.15 -1.69
C ALA A 165 -1.41 -15.50 -2.67
N THR A 166 -1.16 -16.38 -3.64
CA THR A 166 -2.11 -16.70 -4.72
C THR A 166 -3.48 -17.19 -4.24
N GLY A 167 -3.57 -17.83 -3.07
CA GLY A 167 -4.83 -18.31 -2.50
C GLY A 167 -5.73 -17.22 -1.89
N TYR A 168 -5.15 -16.10 -1.46
CA TYR A 168 -5.88 -15.00 -0.79
C TYR A 168 -5.94 -13.73 -1.64
N TYR A 169 -5.04 -13.62 -2.61
CA TYR A 169 -4.86 -12.41 -3.38
C TYR A 169 -6.06 -12.14 -4.31
N LYS A 170 -6.73 -11.01 -4.11
CA LYS A 170 -7.77 -10.54 -5.01
C LYS A 170 -7.19 -9.46 -5.93
N PRO A 171 -7.23 -9.64 -7.25
CA PRO A 171 -6.62 -8.67 -8.16
C PRO A 171 -7.50 -7.43 -8.29
N MET A 172 -6.88 -6.26 -8.14
CA MET A 172 -7.52 -4.97 -8.34
C MET A 172 -7.57 -4.62 -9.83
N SER A 173 -8.72 -4.10 -10.27
CA SER A 173 -8.87 -3.63 -11.65
C SER A 173 -8.00 -2.40 -11.92
N PHE A 174 -7.59 -2.20 -13.17
CA PHE A 174 -6.82 -1.00 -13.55
C PHE A 174 -7.59 0.30 -13.27
N LYS A 175 -8.93 0.28 -13.39
CA LYS A 175 -9.78 1.43 -13.07
C LYS A 175 -9.68 1.79 -11.58
N GLU A 176 -9.79 0.80 -10.70
CA GLU A 176 -9.68 1.01 -9.26
C GLU A 176 -8.26 1.46 -8.87
N TRP A 177 -7.23 0.90 -9.51
CA TRP A 177 -5.85 1.35 -9.34
C TRP A 177 -5.70 2.84 -9.67
N ASN A 178 -6.23 3.26 -10.83
CA ASN A 178 -6.16 4.65 -11.26
C ASN A 178 -6.90 5.59 -10.30
N GLU A 179 -8.09 5.20 -9.83
CA GLU A 179 -8.86 5.96 -8.83
C GLU A 179 -8.12 6.08 -7.48
N LYS A 180 -7.37 5.05 -7.05
CA LYS A 180 -6.55 5.12 -5.82
C LYS A 180 -5.34 6.04 -6.01
N VAL A 181 -4.66 5.96 -7.15
CA VAL A 181 -3.55 6.86 -7.48
C VAL A 181 -4.03 8.30 -7.55
N GLU A 182 -5.15 8.57 -8.23
CA GLU A 182 -5.72 9.91 -8.34
C GLU A 182 -6.10 10.49 -6.97
N ARG A 183 -6.78 9.69 -6.12
CA ARG A 183 -7.08 10.09 -4.74
C ARG A 183 -5.83 10.40 -3.94
N TRP A 184 -4.79 9.57 -4.06
CA TRP A 184 -3.52 9.81 -3.40
C TRP A 184 -2.85 11.11 -3.88
N ILE A 185 -2.88 11.39 -5.19
CA ILE A 185 -2.33 12.63 -5.76
C ILE A 185 -3.08 13.85 -5.21
N VAL A 186 -4.42 13.83 -5.24
CA VAL A 186 -5.26 14.93 -4.74
C VAL A 186 -5.03 15.16 -3.25
N ASN A 187 -5.00 14.09 -2.46
CA ASN A 187 -4.73 14.19 -1.02
C ASN A 187 -3.32 14.75 -0.76
N SER A 188 -2.33 14.33 -1.53
CA SER A 188 -0.96 14.84 -1.42
C SER A 188 -0.87 16.33 -1.73
N ILE A 189 -1.57 16.80 -2.76
CA ILE A 189 -1.67 18.22 -3.12
C ILE A 189 -2.34 19.02 -2.01
N ASN A 190 -3.49 18.53 -1.51
CA ASN A 190 -4.22 19.21 -0.43
C ASN A 190 -3.39 19.29 0.85
N MET A 191 -2.60 18.27 1.17
CA MET A 191 -1.67 18.30 2.30
C MET A 191 -0.59 19.36 2.13
N GLU A 192 0.00 19.50 0.94
CA GLU A 192 1.00 20.55 0.67
C GLU A 192 0.40 21.96 0.67
N GLU A 193 -0.79 22.12 0.10
CA GLU A 193 -1.49 23.41 0.07
C GLU A 193 -1.88 23.84 1.49
N ASN A 194 -2.39 22.91 2.30
CA ASN A 194 -2.69 23.18 3.71
C ASN A 194 -1.42 23.46 4.52
N ALA A 195 -0.30 22.76 4.25
CA ALA A 195 0.99 23.08 4.87
C ALA A 195 1.44 24.50 4.50
N SER A 196 1.36 24.87 3.22
CA SER A 196 1.77 26.18 2.70
C SER A 196 0.88 27.32 3.23
N LYS A 197 -0.44 27.11 3.28
CA LYS A 197 -1.40 28.07 3.87
C LYS A 197 -1.18 28.24 5.37
N ARG A 198 -0.76 27.18 6.07
CA ARG A 198 -0.45 27.23 7.50
C ARG A 198 0.89 27.89 7.79
N SER A 199 1.83 27.89 6.83
CA SER A 199 3.07 28.67 6.86
C SER A 199 2.89 30.16 6.54
N GLN A 200 1.74 30.58 5.99
CA GLN A 200 1.40 31.99 5.75
C GLN A 200 0.53 32.57 6.87
N GLN A 201 1.10 32.67 8.08
CA GLN A 201 0.75 33.77 9.01
C GLN A 201 1.76 34.91 8.82
N PRO A 202 1.37 36.18 9.00
CA PRO A 202 1.96 37.29 8.26
C PRO A 202 3.30 37.71 8.85
N ALA A 203 4.38 37.39 8.15
CA ALA A 203 5.63 38.14 8.24
C ALA A 203 5.92 38.74 6.87
N VAL A 204 5.60 40.04 6.77
CA VAL A 204 6.29 41.09 5.99
C VAL A 204 6.72 40.75 4.56
N ILE A 205 5.99 41.36 3.61
CA ILE A 205 6.41 41.95 2.33
C ILE A 205 7.77 41.48 1.77
N GLY A 206 7.71 40.80 0.61
CA GLY A 206 8.72 40.93 -0.43
C GLY A 206 9.35 39.62 -0.92
N ALA A 207 8.66 38.91 -1.81
CA ALA A 207 9.25 38.23 -2.97
C ALA A 207 8.16 37.44 -3.70
N THR A 208 7.75 37.91 -4.87
CA THR A 208 6.98 37.11 -5.84
C THR A 208 7.93 36.17 -6.59
N PRO A 209 7.78 34.84 -6.53
CA PRO A 209 8.47 33.97 -7.48
C PRO A 209 7.66 33.91 -8.78
N VAL A 210 8.32 34.36 -9.85
CA VAL A 210 7.87 34.32 -11.25
C VAL A 210 7.45 32.90 -11.64
N THR A 211 6.23 32.76 -12.13
CA THR A 211 5.64 31.50 -12.58
C THR A 211 6.10 31.19 -14.01
N ALA A 212 6.92 30.15 -14.20
CA ALA A 212 7.17 29.57 -15.51
C ALA A 212 6.15 28.44 -15.80
N PRO A 213 5.40 28.49 -16.91
CA PRO A 213 4.44 27.46 -17.27
C PRO A 213 5.17 26.27 -17.90
N GLY A 214 4.84 25.04 -17.48
CA GLY A 214 5.16 23.84 -18.26
C GLY A 214 5.98 22.73 -17.58
N VAL A 215 6.36 22.84 -16.30
CA VAL A 215 7.02 21.73 -15.59
C VAL A 215 5.99 21.03 -14.70
N SER A 216 5.72 19.75 -15.01
CA SER A 216 4.82 18.84 -14.28
C SER A 216 4.96 19.01 -12.77
N SER A 217 3.83 19.28 -12.10
CA SER A 217 3.74 19.48 -10.64
C SER A 217 4.39 18.34 -9.85
N THR A 218 4.31 17.12 -10.36
CA THR A 218 4.91 15.91 -9.76
C THR A 218 6.44 15.96 -9.73
N ALA A 219 7.07 16.51 -10.77
CA ALA A 219 8.53 16.64 -10.84
C ALA A 219 9.05 17.70 -9.86
N LYS A 220 8.29 18.79 -9.65
CA LYS A 220 8.59 19.79 -8.63
C LYS A 220 8.41 19.23 -7.22
N LEU A 221 7.40 18.39 -7.01
CA LEU A 221 7.12 17.71 -5.75
C LEU A 221 8.25 16.75 -5.36
N ILE A 222 8.69 15.89 -6.30
CA ILE A 222 9.82 14.97 -6.09
C ILE A 222 11.13 15.74 -5.86
N ALA A 223 11.37 16.82 -6.61
CA ALA A 223 12.55 17.66 -6.41
C ALA A 223 12.54 18.40 -5.06
N ASN A 224 11.36 18.83 -4.59
CA ASN A 224 11.19 19.48 -3.30
C ASN A 224 11.27 18.50 -2.12
N LEU A 225 10.78 17.26 -2.27
CA LEU A 225 10.92 16.19 -1.26
C LEU A 225 12.34 15.62 -1.18
N ALA A 226 13.13 15.74 -2.25
CA ALA A 226 14.53 15.33 -2.28
C ALA A 226 15.49 16.34 -1.63
N GLN A 227 15.02 17.53 -1.23
CA GLN A 227 15.87 18.51 -0.54
C GLN A 227 16.20 18.03 0.88
N LYS A 228 17.47 17.69 1.08
CA LYS A 228 18.06 17.29 2.36
C LYS A 228 17.83 18.41 3.40
N GLY A 229 17.03 18.12 4.42
CA GLY A 229 16.70 19.06 5.51
C GLY A 229 15.21 19.32 5.71
N ARG A 230 14.38 19.16 4.67
CA ARG A 230 12.92 19.40 4.79
C ARG A 230 12.21 18.44 5.73
N TYR A 231 12.63 17.19 5.80
CA TYR A 231 12.07 16.24 6.77
C TYR A 231 12.30 16.67 8.22
N LYS A 232 13.43 17.34 8.50
CA LYS A 232 13.73 17.88 9.82
C LYS A 232 12.81 19.07 10.13
N GLU A 233 12.61 19.95 9.17
CA GLU A 233 11.70 21.09 9.30
C GLU A 233 10.24 20.65 9.51
N ILE A 234 9.77 19.70 8.70
CA ILE A 234 8.43 19.11 8.85
C ILE A 234 8.29 18.47 10.23
N TYR A 235 9.31 17.75 10.70
CA TYR A 235 9.29 17.13 12.04
C TYR A 235 9.22 18.17 13.16
N GLU A 236 10.05 19.22 13.10
CA GLU A 236 10.06 20.30 14.11
C GLU A 236 8.71 21.03 14.13
N GLN A 237 8.12 21.32 12.97
CA GLN A 237 6.80 21.92 12.86
C GLN A 237 5.69 21.01 13.42
N LEU A 238 5.75 19.70 13.13
CA LEU A 238 4.78 18.73 13.64
C LEU A 238 4.88 18.62 15.16
N LYS A 239 6.12 18.59 15.68
CA LYS A 239 6.39 18.56 17.12
C LYS A 239 5.81 19.79 17.81
N ASP A 240 6.06 20.99 17.29
CA ASP A 240 5.56 22.23 17.89
C ASP A 240 4.03 22.30 17.84
N THR A 241 3.42 21.84 16.75
CA THR A 241 1.97 21.76 16.62
C THR A 241 1.37 20.79 17.64
N ASN A 242 2.01 19.63 17.82
CA ASN A 242 1.57 18.63 18.80
C ASN A 242 1.74 19.11 20.23
N VAL A 243 2.83 19.82 20.55
CA VAL A 243 3.03 20.43 21.87
C VAL A 243 1.95 21.47 22.14
N LYS A 244 1.69 22.38 21.21
CA LYS A 244 0.62 23.38 21.36
C LYS A 244 -0.76 22.74 21.51
N SER A 245 -1.05 21.71 20.71
CA SER A 245 -2.32 20.99 20.78
C SER A 245 -2.48 20.27 22.11
N ARG A 246 -1.42 19.57 22.56
CA ARG A 246 -1.37 18.93 23.88
C ARG A 246 -1.62 19.95 24.98
N ASP A 247 -0.91 21.07 24.97
CA ASP A 247 -1.01 22.07 26.02
C ASP A 247 -2.40 22.73 26.02
N SER A 248 -3.01 22.96 24.85
CA SER A 248 -4.39 23.43 24.76
C SER A 248 -5.43 22.42 25.25
N LEU A 249 -5.21 21.12 24.99
CA LEU A 249 -6.10 20.06 25.45
C LEU A 249 -5.98 19.89 26.97
N LEU A 250 -4.75 19.88 27.50
CA LEU A 250 -4.49 19.78 28.94
C LEU A 250 -4.99 21.02 29.71
N ALA A 251 -4.98 22.21 29.10
CA ALA A 251 -5.52 23.42 29.73
C ALA A 251 -7.04 23.56 29.61
N GLY A 252 -7.65 22.92 28.61
CA GLY A 252 -9.08 22.99 28.33
C GLY A 252 -9.80 21.69 28.64
N GLU A 253 -10.11 20.92 27.59
CA GLU A 253 -10.98 19.75 27.61
C GLU A 253 -10.50 18.63 28.56
N LEU A 254 -9.18 18.46 28.69
CA LEU A 254 -8.57 17.42 29.52
C LEU A 254 -8.06 17.94 30.87
N ALA A 255 -8.33 19.21 31.23
CA ALA A 255 -7.85 19.79 32.48
C ALA A 255 -8.33 19.02 33.73
N ASN A 256 -9.53 18.46 33.66
CA ASN A 256 -10.15 17.70 34.75
C ASN A 256 -9.94 16.17 34.64
N VAL A 257 -9.19 15.73 33.62
CA VAL A 257 -8.91 14.32 33.32
C VAL A 257 -7.62 13.91 34.02
N ASN A 258 -7.73 13.56 35.30
CA ASN A 258 -6.63 13.05 36.11
C ASN A 258 -6.94 11.62 36.62
N GLU A 259 -5.92 10.91 37.11
CA GLU A 259 -6.09 9.55 37.65
C GLU A 259 -7.00 9.51 38.90
N LEU A 260 -7.08 10.62 39.64
CA LEU A 260 -7.95 10.76 40.81
C LEU A 260 -9.44 10.77 40.44
N ASN A 261 -9.82 11.45 39.35
CA ASN A 261 -11.21 11.56 38.89
C ASN A 261 -11.59 10.44 37.92
N LYS A 262 -10.72 9.42 37.76
CA LYS A 262 -10.92 8.34 36.80
C LYS A 262 -12.08 7.43 37.16
N ALA A 263 -12.20 7.03 38.43
CA ALA A 263 -13.25 6.14 38.89
C ALA A 263 -14.64 6.76 38.67
N GLU A 264 -14.83 8.01 39.12
CA GLU A 264 -16.07 8.76 38.95
C GLU A 264 -16.45 8.95 37.48
N ARG A 265 -15.46 9.21 36.61
CA ARG A 265 -15.71 9.31 35.16
C ARG A 265 -16.12 8.00 34.52
N ILE A 266 -15.52 6.88 34.94
CA ILE A 266 -15.89 5.55 34.45
C ILE A 266 -17.32 5.21 34.89
N ASP A 267 -17.68 5.51 36.14
CA ASP A 267 -19.03 5.30 36.65
C ASP A 267 -20.05 6.15 35.86
N LEU A 268 -19.76 7.43 35.60
CA LEU A 268 -20.62 8.29 34.79
C LEU A 268 -20.78 7.79 33.35
N ILE A 269 -19.73 7.23 32.75
CA ILE A 269 -19.78 6.62 31.42
C ILE A 269 -20.64 5.34 31.44
N LEU A 270 -20.47 4.49 32.45
CA LEU A 270 -21.28 3.27 32.63
C LEU A 270 -22.75 3.59 32.87
N GLU A 271 -23.05 4.70 33.56
CA GLU A 271 -24.41 5.21 33.76
C GLU A 271 -24.99 5.94 32.52
N GLY A 272 -24.21 6.09 31.44
CA GLY A 272 -24.64 6.77 30.21
C GLY A 272 -24.75 8.30 30.35
N LYS A 273 -24.20 8.88 31.42
CA LYS A 273 -24.22 10.33 31.73
C LYS A 273 -22.89 11.02 31.46
N GLY A 274 -21.87 10.30 31.00
CA GLY A 274 -20.58 10.88 30.64
C GLY A 274 -20.63 11.67 29.33
N ASP A 275 -19.79 12.70 29.21
CA ASP A 275 -19.64 13.51 27.98
C ASP A 275 -19.18 12.69 26.76
N VAL A 276 -18.66 11.48 26.98
CA VAL A 276 -18.23 10.56 25.92
C VAL A 276 -19.36 9.56 25.63
N HIS A 277 -20.13 9.85 24.58
CA HIS A 277 -21.11 8.93 24.05
C HIS A 277 -20.44 7.95 23.06
N TYR A 278 -20.40 6.67 23.41
CA TYR A 278 -20.14 5.63 22.41
C TYR A 278 -21.29 5.65 21.40
N SER A 279 -20.98 5.67 20.11
CA SER A 279 -22.02 5.53 19.10
C SER A 279 -22.69 4.17 19.29
N GLU A 280 -24.02 4.15 19.45
CA GLU A 280 -24.79 2.92 19.70
C GLU A 280 -24.63 1.86 18.60
N GLY A 281 -24.18 2.26 17.41
CA GLY A 281 -23.83 1.37 16.30
C GLY A 281 -22.37 0.92 16.23
N TYR A 282 -21.50 1.35 17.16
CA TYR A 282 -20.11 0.87 17.20
C TYR A 282 -20.04 -0.47 17.91
N THR A 283 -20.17 -1.52 17.11
CA THR A 283 -19.75 -2.85 17.51
C THR A 283 -18.24 -2.92 17.41
N LYS A 284 -17.56 -2.87 18.57
CA LYS A 284 -16.12 -3.15 18.65
C LYS A 284 -15.87 -4.50 17.96
N PRO A 285 -15.03 -4.56 16.91
CA PRO A 285 -14.72 -5.83 16.28
C PRO A 285 -14.10 -6.75 17.34
N PRO A 286 -14.54 -8.02 17.42
CA PRO A 286 -13.92 -8.96 18.35
C PRO A 286 -12.44 -9.06 17.99
N ILE A 287 -11.57 -9.04 19.00
CA ILE A 287 -10.14 -9.29 18.81
C ILE A 287 -10.01 -10.72 18.27
N ILE A 288 -9.69 -10.86 16.98
CA ILE A 288 -9.55 -12.17 16.34
C ILE A 288 -8.12 -12.62 16.57
N LEU A 289 -7.90 -13.41 17.62
CA LEU A 289 -6.61 -14.01 17.96
C LEU A 289 -6.17 -15.13 16.97
N GLY A 290 -6.82 -15.24 15.81
CA GLY A 290 -6.65 -16.36 14.89
C GLY A 290 -7.02 -17.70 15.52
N ASN A 291 -6.47 -18.79 14.98
CA ASN A 291 -6.60 -20.15 15.54
C ASN A 291 -5.60 -20.42 16.68
N HIS A 292 -5.01 -19.39 17.28
CA HIS A 292 -4.01 -19.57 18.32
C HIS A 292 -4.70 -19.85 19.67
N GLY A 293 -4.24 -20.90 20.36
CA GLY A 293 -4.54 -21.11 21.77
C GLY A 293 -3.92 -20.00 22.62
N LEU A 294 -4.43 -19.82 23.83
CA LEU A 294 -3.84 -18.94 24.85
C LEU A 294 -3.52 -19.76 26.12
N GLU A 295 -3.28 -21.06 25.97
CA GLU A 295 -3.14 -21.95 27.12
C GLU A 295 -1.70 -21.99 27.65
N SER A 296 -0.71 -21.62 26.83
CA SER A 296 0.69 -21.48 27.25
C SER A 296 1.25 -20.07 27.02
N ASP A 297 2.28 -19.70 27.79
CA ASP A 297 2.98 -18.42 27.63
C ASP A 297 3.64 -18.30 26.25
N GLU A 298 4.08 -19.42 25.67
CA GLU A 298 4.66 -19.48 24.33
C GLU A 298 3.60 -19.20 23.24
N GLU A 299 2.41 -19.76 23.41
CA GLU A 299 1.27 -19.47 22.52
C GLU A 299 0.81 -18.02 22.65
N PHE A 300 0.81 -17.48 23.88
CA PHE A 300 0.54 -16.07 24.13
C PHE A 300 1.57 -15.17 23.45
N GLU A 301 2.87 -15.48 23.55
CA GLU A 301 3.91 -14.70 22.87
C GLU A 301 3.74 -14.72 21.35
N VAL A 302 3.41 -15.88 20.77
CA VAL A 302 3.13 -16.00 19.33
C VAL A 302 1.90 -15.19 18.92
N ALA A 303 0.81 -15.28 19.69
CA ALA A 303 -0.40 -14.50 19.46
C ALA A 303 -0.13 -12.99 19.59
N TRP A 304 0.66 -12.59 20.59
CA TRP A 304 1.03 -11.21 20.86
C TRP A 304 1.94 -10.62 19.78
N LEU A 305 2.90 -11.40 19.27
CA LEU A 305 3.77 -10.98 18.16
C LEU A 305 2.99 -10.82 16.84
N ASN A 306 1.92 -11.58 16.66
CA ASN A 306 1.04 -11.48 15.49
C ASN A 306 -0.02 -10.38 15.62
N PHE A 307 -0.23 -9.86 16.83
CA PHE A 307 -1.18 -8.80 17.12
C PHE A 307 -0.53 -7.42 16.91
N GLU A 308 -1.00 -6.67 15.90
CA GLU A 308 -0.54 -5.30 15.62
C GLU A 308 -1.65 -4.30 16.01
N PRO A 309 -1.83 -3.99 17.31
CA PRO A 309 -2.95 -3.19 17.80
C PRO A 309 -3.03 -1.81 17.15
N TRP A 310 -1.88 -1.27 16.74
CA TRP A 310 -1.79 0.03 16.11
C TRP A 310 -2.23 0.03 14.64
N GLU A 311 -2.04 -1.08 13.89
CA GLU A 311 -2.58 -1.21 12.54
C GLU A 311 -4.11 -1.36 12.57
N GLU A 312 -4.65 -2.10 13.55
CA GLU A 312 -6.10 -2.21 13.76
C GLU A 312 -6.72 -0.87 14.18
N LEU A 313 -6.12 -0.17 15.14
CA LEU A 313 -6.56 1.16 15.55
C LEU A 313 -6.54 2.14 14.37
N LYS A 314 -5.55 2.04 13.49
CA LYS A 314 -5.46 2.86 12.27
C LYS A 314 -6.60 2.57 11.31
N LEU A 315 -6.97 1.30 11.13
CA LEU A 315 -8.12 0.91 10.30
C LEU A 315 -9.43 1.44 10.88
N GLU A 316 -9.58 1.43 12.21
CA GLU A 316 -10.81 1.88 12.88
C GLU A 316 -10.96 3.41 12.91
N THR A 317 -9.86 4.13 13.15
CA THR A 317 -9.91 5.58 13.43
C THR A 317 -9.48 6.45 12.25
N GLY A 318 -8.88 5.86 11.21
CA GLY A 318 -8.28 6.60 10.10
C GLY A 318 -7.02 7.40 10.46
N TYR A 319 -6.55 7.31 11.71
CA TYR A 319 -5.33 7.97 12.18
C TYR A 319 -4.13 7.02 12.12
N ASP A 320 -3.01 7.47 11.53
CA ASP A 320 -1.74 6.72 11.50
C ASP A 320 -0.88 7.11 12.70
N ILE A 321 -0.70 6.19 13.66
CA ILE A 321 0.20 6.41 14.81
C ILE A 321 1.58 5.85 14.44
N ARG A 322 2.56 6.74 14.24
CA ARG A 322 3.98 6.36 14.06
C ARG A 322 4.77 6.63 15.33
N LEU A 323 5.20 5.56 15.98
CA LEU A 323 6.13 5.65 17.10
C LEU A 323 7.54 5.88 16.54
N ILE A 324 8.08 7.08 16.79
CA ILE A 324 9.46 7.41 16.44
C ILE A 324 10.34 7.06 17.66
N PRO A 325 11.19 6.04 17.58
CA PRO A 325 12.05 5.67 18.68
C PRO A 325 12.99 6.82 19.08
N LEU A 326 13.02 7.12 20.39
CA LEU A 326 13.83 8.18 20.98
C LEU A 326 15.36 7.94 20.86
N TRP A 327 15.79 6.71 20.60
CA TRP A 327 17.21 6.31 20.58
C TRP A 327 18.00 6.84 19.38
N ARG A 328 17.36 7.55 18.44
CA ARG A 328 18.05 8.35 17.41
C ARG A 328 18.28 9.81 17.79
N ASN A 329 17.88 10.19 19.00
CA ASN A 329 17.99 11.54 19.54
C ASN A 329 19.24 11.66 20.44
N THR A 330 20.36 11.07 20.02
CA THR A 330 21.68 11.23 20.64
C THR A 330 22.25 12.62 20.35
N ARG A 331 21.55 13.65 20.83
CA ARG A 331 22.06 15.01 20.93
C ARG A 331 22.92 15.18 22.20
N GLN A 332 22.78 14.27 23.16
CA GLN A 332 23.57 14.26 24.40
C GLN A 332 24.93 13.59 24.21
N GLU A 333 25.00 12.41 23.58
CA GLU A 333 26.30 11.74 23.34
C GLU A 333 27.22 12.50 22.38
N VAL A 334 26.68 13.14 21.32
CA VAL A 334 27.50 13.94 20.39
C VAL A 334 27.99 15.24 21.03
N ALA A 335 27.23 15.80 21.98
CA ALA A 335 27.67 16.98 22.74
C ALA A 335 28.75 16.60 23.76
N GLU A 336 28.58 15.48 24.47
CA GLU A 336 29.55 14.96 25.44
C GLU A 336 30.85 14.50 24.75
N GLN A 337 30.78 13.93 23.54
CA GLN A 337 31.97 13.58 22.75
C GLN A 337 32.73 14.82 22.27
N ASN A 338 32.04 15.87 21.82
CA ASN A 338 32.67 17.10 21.40
C ASN A 338 33.31 17.86 22.58
N GLU A 339 32.69 17.86 23.76
CA GLU A 339 33.27 18.43 24.98
C GLU A 339 34.49 17.63 25.48
N TRP A 340 34.46 16.29 25.33
CA TRP A 340 35.61 15.44 25.62
C TRP A 340 36.78 15.69 24.65
N GLU A 341 36.51 15.85 23.35
CA GLU A 341 37.54 16.12 22.33
C GLU A 341 38.14 17.52 22.47
N GLU A 342 37.35 18.53 22.86
CA GLU A 342 37.84 19.88 23.16
C GLU A 342 38.75 19.91 24.40
N ASN A 343 38.39 19.20 25.47
CA ASN A 343 39.21 19.15 26.69
C ASN A 343 40.54 18.39 26.47
N ILE A 344 40.55 17.30 25.69
CA ILE A 344 41.79 16.58 25.35
C ILE A 344 42.70 17.43 24.44
N SER A 345 42.12 18.23 23.54
CA SER A 345 42.87 19.13 22.65
C SER A 345 43.47 20.32 23.41
N ALA A 346 42.83 20.78 24.49
CA ALA A 346 43.32 21.86 25.34
C ALA A 346 44.46 21.41 26.28
N GLU A 347 44.43 20.17 26.79
CA GLU A 347 45.48 19.65 27.69
C GLU A 347 46.74 19.17 26.95
N SER A 348 46.62 18.79 25.66
CA SER A 348 47.78 18.34 24.86
C SER A 348 48.56 19.47 24.19
N GLY A 349 48.10 20.73 24.31
CA GLY A 349 48.70 21.93 23.73
C GLY A 349 49.43 22.86 24.71
N ALA A 350 49.61 22.47 25.98
CA ALA A 350 50.29 23.26 27.01
C ALA A 350 51.68 22.71 27.37
#